data_AF-A0A6N7LHP8-F1
#
_entry.id   AF-A0A6N7LHP8-F1
#
_cell.length_a   1.000
_cell.length_b   1.000
_cell.length_c   1.000
_cell.angle_alpha   90.00
_cell.angle_beta   90.00
_cell.angle_gamma   90.00
#
_symmetry.space_group_name_H-M   'P 1'
#
loop_
_entity.id
_entity.type
_entity.pdbx_description
1 polymer ?
#
loop_
_entity_poly.entity_id
_entity_poly.type
_entity_poly.pdbx_seq_one_letter_code
_entity_poly.pdbx_strand_id
1 'polypeptide(L)'
;MDATLAFPLLVGLIAVALFFDFLNGLHDAANSIATIVSTRVLRPQYAVLWAAFFNFIAFLFFGLHVAETLGKGIIDPGIVTPQVIFAALMGAIVWNIVTWLFGIPSSSSHALVGGLVGAGLARAGFSSIVWNGLLKTAGAIVMSPAIGFFLALLLVLIVSWLFVRQTPFAVDSTFRVLQFVSASLYSLGHGGNDAQKTMGIIAVLLFSQGYLGSEFYVPFWVVITCQAAIALGTLFGGWRIVHTMGSKITKLNPMQGFCAETGGAITLFGATWLGIPVSTTHTITGAIIGVGSARRVSAVRWGLAGNIVIAWVITMPAAAGIAALSYYAAGLFG
;
A
#
# COMPACT_ATOMS: atom_id res chain seq x y z
N MET A 1 14.86 19.32 23.46
CA MET A 1 14.44 17.96 23.82
C MET A 1 13.03 18.10 24.34
N ASP A 2 12.04 17.82 23.50
CA ASP A 2 10.66 17.80 23.97
C ASP A 2 10.51 16.70 25.03
N ALA A 3 9.58 16.89 25.96
CA ALA A 3 9.34 15.96 27.06
C ALA A 3 9.09 14.54 26.52
N THR A 4 9.74 13.54 27.13
CA THR A 4 9.40 12.13 26.91
C THR A 4 7.91 11.93 27.20
N LEU A 5 7.16 11.41 26.24
CA LEU A 5 5.77 11.02 26.43
C LEU A 5 5.64 10.17 27.68
N ALA A 6 4.55 10.41 28.43
CA ALA A 6 4.12 9.42 29.42
C ALA A 6 3.92 8.08 28.71
N PHE A 7 4.46 7.00 29.28
CA PHE A 7 4.40 5.66 28.70
C PHE A 7 3.01 5.25 28.17
N PRO A 8 1.88 5.56 28.85
CA PRO A 8 0.55 5.26 28.33
C PRO A 8 0.22 5.95 27.00
N LEU A 9 0.66 7.19 26.79
CA LEU A 9 0.41 7.94 25.56
C LEU A 9 1.26 7.39 24.40
N LEU A 10 2.49 6.96 24.68
CA LEU A 10 3.33 6.27 23.71
C LEU A 10 2.65 4.97 23.24
N VAL A 11 2.18 4.14 24.17
CA VAL A 11 1.44 2.91 23.84
C VAL A 11 0.17 3.21 23.06
N GLY A 12 -0.57 4.25 23.44
CA GLY A 12 -1.76 4.69 22.71
C GLY A 12 -1.44 5.10 21.26
N LEU A 13 -0.36 5.85 21.04
CA LEU A 13 0.06 6.26 19.70
C LEU A 13 0.54 5.08 18.84
N ILE A 14 1.25 4.12 19.44
CA ILE A 14 1.59 2.85 18.77
C ILE A 14 0.33 2.09 18.38
N ALA A 15 -0.69 2.04 19.25
CA ALA A 15 -1.97 1.42 18.93
C ALA A 15 -2.68 2.11 17.77
N VAL A 16 -2.61 3.45 17.67
CA VAL A 16 -3.13 4.20 16.51
C VAL A 16 -2.36 3.85 15.23
N ALA A 17 -1.04 3.71 15.30
CA ALA A 17 -0.23 3.29 14.15
C ALA A 17 -0.57 1.86 13.70
N LEU A 18 -0.72 0.91 14.63
CA LEU A 18 -1.15 -0.45 14.31
C LEU A 18 -2.58 -0.49 13.79
N PHE A 19 -3.47 0.39 14.27
CA PHE A 19 -4.82 0.52 13.74
C PHE A 19 -4.82 1.07 12.30
N PHE A 20 -3.95 2.03 12.00
CA PHE A 20 -3.72 2.45 10.61
C PHE A 20 -3.25 1.27 9.74
N ASP A 21 -2.31 0.45 10.22
CA ASP A 21 -1.79 -0.70 9.49
C ASP A 21 -2.85 -1.79 9.27
N PHE A 22 -3.71 -2.01 10.27
CA PHE A 22 -4.89 -2.85 10.15
C PHE A 22 -5.86 -2.31 9.09
N LEU A 23 -6.16 -1.00 9.11
CA LEU A 23 -7.00 -0.39 8.09
C LEU A 23 -6.35 -0.47 6.70
N ASN A 24 -5.02 -0.36 6.63
CA ASN A 24 -4.28 -0.52 5.39
C ASN A 24 -4.47 -1.94 4.84
N GLY A 25 -4.28 -2.97 5.68
CA GLY A 25 -4.54 -4.35 5.32
C GLY A 25 -5.99 -4.57 4.84
N LEU A 26 -6.96 -3.96 5.50
CA LEU A 26 -8.38 -4.04 5.13
C LEU A 26 -8.65 -3.38 3.77
N HIS A 27 -8.06 -2.22 3.51
CA HIS A 27 -8.26 -1.43 2.31
C HIS A 27 -7.61 -2.11 1.09
N ASP A 28 -6.34 -2.49 1.25
CA ASP A 28 -5.52 -3.05 0.19
C ASP A 28 -5.63 -4.58 0.07
N ALA A 29 -6.44 -5.25 0.90
CA ALA A 29 -6.89 -6.63 0.67
C ALA A 29 -7.41 -6.82 -0.77
N ALA A 30 -8.05 -5.78 -1.33
CA ALA A 30 -8.52 -5.78 -2.70
C ALA A 30 -7.42 -5.99 -3.74
N ASN A 31 -6.21 -5.53 -3.48
CA ASN A 31 -5.12 -5.58 -4.45
C ASN A 31 -4.66 -7.02 -4.72
N SER A 32 -4.63 -7.85 -3.68
CA SER A 32 -4.18 -9.25 -3.75
C SER A 32 -5.30 -10.24 -4.06
N ILE A 33 -6.55 -9.89 -3.76
CA ILE A 33 -7.68 -10.83 -3.77
C ILE A 33 -8.62 -10.61 -4.96
N ALA A 34 -8.76 -9.37 -5.45
CA ALA A 34 -9.78 -9.04 -6.45
C ALA A 34 -9.60 -9.81 -7.76
N THR A 35 -8.37 -9.98 -8.21
CA THR A 35 -8.04 -10.71 -9.44
C THR A 35 -8.34 -12.21 -9.30
N ILE A 36 -7.83 -12.88 -8.27
CA ILE A 36 -8.01 -14.33 -8.08
C ILE A 36 -9.46 -14.75 -7.76
N VAL A 37 -10.22 -13.85 -7.11
CA VAL A 37 -11.66 -14.05 -6.86
C VAL A 37 -12.47 -13.76 -8.13
N SER A 38 -12.16 -12.71 -8.89
CA SER A 38 -12.87 -12.38 -10.13
C SER A 38 -12.71 -13.44 -11.23
N THR A 39 -11.54 -14.07 -11.31
CA THR A 39 -11.25 -15.18 -12.24
C THR A 39 -11.78 -16.52 -11.72
N ARG A 40 -12.34 -16.56 -10.51
CA ARG A 40 -12.90 -17.75 -9.85
C ARG A 40 -11.87 -18.87 -9.70
N VAL A 41 -10.61 -18.51 -9.42
CA VAL A 41 -9.56 -19.47 -9.07
C VAL A 41 -9.70 -19.87 -7.60
N LEU A 42 -9.99 -18.91 -6.72
CA LEU A 42 -10.26 -19.16 -5.31
C LEU A 42 -11.62 -18.61 -4.89
N ARG A 43 -12.22 -19.27 -3.89
CA ARG A 43 -13.39 -18.72 -3.20
C ARG A 43 -12.95 -17.53 -2.33
N PRO A 44 -13.81 -16.51 -2.16
CA PRO A 44 -13.47 -15.30 -1.40
C PRO A 44 -12.88 -15.56 -0.01
N GLN A 45 -13.45 -16.49 0.76
CA GLN A 45 -13.01 -16.82 2.12
C GLN A 45 -11.57 -17.34 2.16
N TYR A 46 -11.21 -18.24 1.22
CA TYR A 46 -9.86 -18.79 1.15
C TYR A 46 -8.87 -17.79 0.60
N ALA A 47 -9.27 -16.95 -0.36
CA ALA A 47 -8.39 -15.92 -0.91
C ALA A 47 -7.96 -14.90 0.16
N VAL A 48 -8.87 -14.54 1.06
CA VAL A 48 -8.59 -13.66 2.20
C VAL A 48 -7.61 -14.30 3.20
N LEU A 49 -7.85 -15.54 3.60
CA LEU A 49 -6.94 -16.27 4.49
C LEU A 49 -5.55 -16.43 3.87
N TRP A 50 -5.51 -16.73 2.58
CA TRP A 50 -4.28 -16.90 1.82
C TRP A 50 -3.48 -15.60 1.72
N ALA A 51 -4.12 -14.51 1.32
CA ALA A 51 -3.47 -13.20 1.24
C ALA A 51 -2.96 -12.73 2.62
N ALA A 52 -3.74 -12.94 3.68
CA ALA A 52 -3.32 -12.60 5.04
C ALA A 52 -2.08 -13.40 5.48
N PHE A 53 -2.02 -14.69 5.17
CA PHE A 53 -0.85 -15.51 5.46
C PHE A 53 0.41 -14.99 4.76
N PHE A 54 0.34 -14.71 3.46
CA PHE A 54 1.49 -14.18 2.69
C PHE A 54 1.88 -12.76 3.09
N ASN A 55 0.91 -11.92 3.47
CA ASN A 55 1.19 -10.62 4.07
C ASN A 55 1.99 -10.80 5.36
N PHE A 56 1.56 -11.70 6.26
CA PHE A 56 2.23 -11.92 7.53
C PHE A 56 3.67 -12.41 7.38
N ILE A 57 3.92 -13.41 6.52
CA ILE A 57 5.26 -14.03 6.39
C ILE A 57 6.25 -13.20 5.57
N ALA A 58 5.86 -12.04 5.03
CA ALA A 58 6.71 -11.25 4.14
C ALA A 58 8.04 -10.82 4.80
N PHE A 59 8.08 -10.64 6.12
CA PHE A 59 9.31 -10.30 6.85
C PHE A 59 10.42 -11.37 6.73
N LEU A 60 10.08 -12.62 6.37
CA LEU A 60 11.07 -13.69 6.17
C LEU A 60 11.85 -13.52 4.85
N PHE A 61 11.33 -12.72 3.91
CA PHE A 61 11.86 -12.64 2.55
C PHE A 61 12.41 -11.24 2.20
N PHE A 62 12.00 -10.20 2.92
CA PHE A 62 12.40 -8.82 2.65
C PHE A 62 13.15 -8.19 3.84
N GLY A 63 14.21 -7.43 3.54
CA GLY A 63 14.85 -6.53 4.50
C GLY A 63 14.03 -5.26 4.76
N LEU A 64 14.47 -4.42 5.69
CA LEU A 64 13.70 -3.29 6.25
C LEU A 64 13.95 -1.93 5.57
N HIS A 65 14.42 -1.94 4.31
CA HIS A 65 14.83 -0.75 3.57
C HIS A 65 13.71 0.30 3.39
N VAL A 66 12.45 -0.14 3.25
CA VAL A 66 11.30 0.77 3.10
C VAL A 66 11.01 1.47 4.42
N ALA A 67 11.09 0.75 5.54
CA ALA A 67 10.89 1.33 6.87
C ALA A 67 11.96 2.37 7.19
N GLU A 68 13.22 2.11 6.81
CA GLU A 68 14.33 3.07 6.94
C GLU A 68 14.12 4.33 6.11
N THR A 69 13.67 4.16 4.86
CA THR A 69 13.37 5.28 3.96
C THR A 69 12.21 6.12 4.47
N LEU A 70 11.13 5.49 4.97
CA LEU A 70 10.00 6.22 5.52
C LEU A 70 10.38 6.95 6.81
N GLY A 71 11.25 6.34 7.63
CA GLY A 71 11.65 6.89 8.90
C GLY A 71 12.53 8.14 8.79
N LYS A 72 13.39 8.22 7.78
CA LYS A 72 14.34 9.34 7.63
C LYS A 72 14.07 10.25 6.43
N GLY A 73 13.22 9.82 5.50
CA GLY A 73 13.19 10.38 4.15
C GLY A 73 12.12 11.44 3.87
N ILE A 74 11.07 11.58 4.68
CA ILE A 74 9.91 12.42 4.31
C ILE A 74 9.85 13.73 5.12
N ILE A 75 10.00 13.63 6.45
CA ILE A 75 10.01 14.77 7.36
C ILE A 75 11.36 14.80 8.07
N ASP A 76 11.90 15.99 8.33
CA ASP A 76 13.11 16.15 9.14
C ASP A 76 12.92 15.52 10.54
N PRO A 77 13.76 14.55 10.94
CA PRO A 77 13.68 13.94 12.27
C PRO A 77 13.70 14.93 13.44
N GLY A 78 14.33 16.10 13.28
CA GLY A 78 14.46 17.10 14.34
C GLY A 78 13.14 17.77 14.76
N ILE A 79 12.10 17.67 13.94
CA ILE A 79 10.77 18.24 14.21
C ILE A 79 9.71 17.16 14.46
N VAL A 80 10.09 15.89 14.41
CA VAL A 80 9.15 14.78 14.63
C VAL A 80 8.80 14.71 16.10
N THR A 81 7.57 15.09 16.40
CA THR A 81 6.98 14.99 17.72
C THR A 81 5.84 13.96 17.72
N PRO A 82 5.46 13.44 18.90
CA PRO A 82 4.25 12.64 19.05
C PRO A 82 3.01 13.24 18.41
N GLN A 83 2.84 14.55 18.55
CA GLN A 83 1.72 15.29 17.99
C GLN A 83 1.74 15.27 16.45
N VAL A 84 2.91 15.42 15.83
CA VAL A 84 3.06 15.33 14.37
C VAL A 84 2.72 13.93 13.88
N ILE A 85 3.22 12.88 14.54
CA ILE A 85 2.93 11.49 14.17
C ILE A 85 1.45 11.18 14.33
N PHE A 86 0.84 11.58 15.45
CA PHE A 86 -0.58 11.41 15.70
C PHE A 86 -1.42 12.09 14.61
N ALA A 87 -1.14 13.34 14.31
CA ALA A 87 -1.84 14.10 13.29
C ALA A 87 -1.70 13.48 11.89
N ALA A 88 -0.50 13.04 11.52
CA ALA A 88 -0.24 12.36 10.26
C ALA A 88 -1.04 11.05 10.13
N LEU A 89 -1.03 10.22 11.18
CA LEU A 89 -1.80 8.97 11.22
C LEU A 89 -3.31 9.25 11.17
N MET A 90 -3.81 10.25 11.88
CA MET A 90 -5.23 10.63 11.83
C MET A 90 -5.65 11.08 10.43
N GLY A 91 -4.84 11.89 9.75
CA GLY A 91 -5.09 12.27 8.36
C GLY A 91 -5.21 11.06 7.43
N ALA A 92 -4.29 10.12 7.57
CA ALA A 92 -4.28 8.90 6.77
C ALA A 92 -5.45 7.96 7.10
N ILE A 93 -5.72 7.73 8.39
CA ILE A 93 -6.82 6.87 8.88
C ILE A 93 -8.17 7.38 8.41
N VAL A 94 -8.46 8.67 8.66
CA VAL A 94 -9.76 9.26 8.32
C VAL A 94 -9.98 9.19 6.81
N TRP A 95 -8.97 9.52 6.01
CA TRP A 95 -9.09 9.44 4.56
C TRP A 95 -9.24 8.01 4.04
N ASN A 96 -8.53 7.04 4.63
CA ASN A 96 -8.68 5.63 4.30
C ASN A 96 -10.09 5.11 4.62
N ILE A 97 -10.67 5.52 5.76
CA ILE A 97 -12.06 5.19 6.10
C ILE A 97 -13.02 5.82 5.08
N VAL A 98 -12.87 7.10 4.76
CA VAL A 98 -13.73 7.80 3.78
C VAL A 98 -13.70 7.07 2.43
N THR A 99 -12.51 6.79 1.90
CA THR A 99 -12.37 6.13 0.59
C THR A 99 -12.91 4.70 0.62
N TRP A 100 -12.72 3.98 1.72
CA TRP A 100 -13.32 2.65 1.91
C TRP A 100 -14.84 2.69 1.98
N LEU A 101 -15.43 3.68 2.67
CA LEU A 101 -16.88 3.85 2.77
C LEU A 101 -17.51 4.05 1.37
N PHE A 102 -16.86 4.84 0.52
CA PHE A 102 -17.28 5.06 -0.86
C PHE A 102 -16.81 3.97 -1.85
N GLY A 103 -16.05 2.97 -1.40
CA GLY A 103 -15.53 1.89 -2.26
C GLY A 103 -14.58 2.39 -3.36
N ILE A 104 -13.88 3.49 -3.10
CA ILE A 104 -12.92 4.13 -4.00
C ILE A 104 -11.54 3.48 -3.79
N PRO A 105 -10.94 2.87 -4.83
CA PRO A 105 -9.57 2.38 -4.77
C PRO A 105 -8.60 3.56 -4.61
N SER A 106 -8.11 3.74 -3.39
CA SER A 106 -7.17 4.79 -2.99
C SER A 106 -5.96 4.14 -2.34
N SER A 107 -4.80 4.79 -2.41
CA SER A 107 -3.58 4.26 -1.81
C SER A 107 -3.37 4.78 -0.39
N SER A 108 -3.24 3.86 0.57
CA SER A 108 -2.84 4.18 1.95
C SER A 108 -1.45 4.83 2.01
N SER A 109 -0.53 4.45 1.12
CA SER A 109 0.79 5.09 1.00
C SER A 109 0.66 6.58 0.73
N HIS A 110 -0.19 6.97 -0.22
CA HIS A 110 -0.41 8.39 -0.53
C HIS A 110 -1.08 9.12 0.63
N ALA A 111 -2.04 8.48 1.30
CA ALA A 111 -2.72 9.07 2.45
C ALA A 111 -1.73 9.30 3.60
N LEU A 112 -0.81 8.36 3.85
CA LEU A 112 0.23 8.47 4.87
C LEU A 112 1.26 9.54 4.55
N VAL A 113 1.79 9.58 3.32
CA VAL A 113 2.72 10.62 2.87
C VAL A 113 2.06 11.99 2.93
N GLY A 114 0.81 12.10 2.47
CA GLY A 114 0.01 13.32 2.58
C GLY A 114 -0.19 13.75 4.03
N GLY A 115 -0.52 12.82 4.92
CA GLY A 115 -0.66 13.08 6.35
C GLY A 115 0.63 13.59 6.99
N LEU A 116 1.76 12.96 6.66
CA LEU A 116 3.10 13.37 7.10
C LEU A 116 3.41 14.80 6.61
N VAL A 117 3.24 15.08 5.32
CA VAL A 117 3.46 16.41 4.74
C VAL A 117 2.54 17.46 5.39
N GLY A 118 1.25 17.16 5.56
CA GLY A 118 0.29 18.08 6.17
C GLY A 118 0.60 18.40 7.64
N ALA A 119 0.94 17.39 8.43
CA ALA A 119 1.33 17.58 9.83
C ALA A 119 2.67 18.32 9.96
N GLY A 120 3.66 18.01 9.12
CA GLY A 120 4.94 18.71 9.08
C GLY A 120 4.80 20.19 8.72
N LEU A 121 4.02 20.49 7.68
CA LEU A 121 3.71 21.87 7.28
C LEU A 121 3.00 22.64 8.39
N ALA A 122 2.06 22.02 9.11
CA ALA A 122 1.36 22.64 10.22
C ALA A 122 2.29 22.94 11.41
N ARG A 123 3.31 22.10 11.65
CA ARG A 123 4.29 22.28 12.73
C ARG A 123 5.34 23.35 12.42
N ALA A 124 5.97 23.28 11.26
CA ALA A 124 7.19 24.03 10.96
C ALA A 124 7.22 24.65 9.55
N GLY A 125 6.10 24.66 8.81
CA GLY A 125 6.03 25.20 7.46
C GLY A 125 6.89 24.41 6.46
N PHE A 126 7.20 25.00 5.31
CA PHE A 126 7.89 24.30 4.21
C PHE A 126 9.30 23.79 4.55
N SER A 127 9.95 24.32 5.60
CA SER A 127 11.25 23.83 6.07
C SER A 127 11.18 22.44 6.71
N SER A 128 10.00 21.93 7.04
CA SER A 128 9.82 20.59 7.61
C SER A 128 10.08 19.45 6.62
N ILE A 129 10.00 19.74 5.32
CA ILE A 129 9.90 18.74 4.27
C ILE A 129 11.28 18.39 3.74
N VAL A 130 11.61 17.09 3.76
CA VAL A 130 12.78 16.56 3.07
C VAL A 130 12.44 16.37 1.59
N TRP A 131 12.59 17.44 0.80
CA TRP A 131 12.17 17.48 -0.60
C TRP A 131 12.73 16.34 -1.44
N ASN A 132 13.98 15.94 -1.22
CA ASN A 132 14.60 14.85 -1.97
C ASN A 132 13.84 13.51 -1.76
N GLY A 133 13.50 13.18 -0.51
CA GLY A 133 12.76 11.95 -0.26
C GLY A 133 11.29 12.06 -0.62
N LEU A 134 10.65 13.21 -0.39
CA LEU A 134 9.28 13.44 -0.86
C LEU A 134 9.17 13.30 -2.39
N LEU A 135 10.09 13.89 -3.16
CA LEU A 135 10.09 13.80 -4.62
C LEU A 135 10.36 12.37 -5.10
N LYS A 136 11.25 11.63 -4.44
CA LYS A 136 11.47 10.20 -4.74
C LYS A 136 10.22 9.37 -4.50
N THR A 137 9.57 9.55 -3.35
CA THR A 137 8.32 8.85 -3.01
C THR A 137 7.19 9.24 -3.95
N ALA A 138 6.97 10.53 -4.19
CA ALA A 138 5.94 11.02 -5.10
C ALA A 138 6.17 10.52 -6.54
N GLY A 139 7.42 10.59 -7.02
CA GLY A 139 7.81 10.06 -8.33
C GLY A 139 7.54 8.56 -8.43
N ALA A 140 7.88 7.79 -7.40
CA ALA A 140 7.62 6.36 -7.37
C ALA A 140 6.12 6.03 -7.42
N ILE A 141 5.29 6.80 -6.73
CA ILE A 141 3.83 6.58 -6.70
C ILE A 141 3.17 6.91 -8.05
N VAL A 142 3.68 7.93 -8.77
CA VAL A 142 3.22 8.27 -10.12
C VAL A 142 3.70 7.24 -11.15
N MET A 143 4.94 6.76 -11.00
CA MET A 143 5.54 5.81 -11.94
C MET A 143 5.04 4.37 -11.75
N SER A 144 4.68 3.97 -10.53
CA SER A 144 4.28 2.57 -10.26
C SER A 144 3.08 2.05 -11.06
N PRO A 145 1.99 2.81 -11.31
CA PRO A 145 0.93 2.35 -12.23
C PRO A 145 1.42 2.21 -13.67
N ALA A 146 2.33 3.07 -14.14
CA ALA A 146 2.89 2.97 -15.48
C ALA A 146 3.77 1.71 -15.62
N ILE A 147 4.64 1.46 -14.64
CA ILE A 147 5.49 0.25 -14.61
C ILE A 147 4.62 -1.00 -14.57
N GLY A 148 3.60 -1.03 -13.70
CA GLY A 148 2.64 -2.13 -13.64
C GLY A 148 1.92 -2.36 -14.97
N PHE A 149 1.46 -1.28 -15.62
CA PHE A 149 0.81 -1.31 -16.93
C PHE A 149 1.71 -1.91 -18.02
N PHE A 150 2.94 -1.42 -18.15
CA PHE A 150 3.87 -1.87 -19.19
C PHE A 150 4.37 -3.30 -18.94
N LEU A 151 4.69 -3.66 -17.68
CA LEU A 151 5.10 -5.02 -17.35
C LEU A 151 3.97 -6.01 -17.61
N ALA A 152 2.74 -5.68 -17.25
CA ALA A 152 1.62 -6.57 -17.49
C ALA A 152 1.30 -6.72 -18.99
N LEU A 153 1.43 -5.66 -19.78
CA LEU A 153 1.35 -5.72 -21.25
C LEU A 153 2.42 -6.65 -21.83
N LEU A 154 3.66 -6.49 -21.39
CA LEU A 154 4.79 -7.31 -21.84
C LEU A 154 4.57 -8.78 -21.49
N LEU A 155 4.11 -9.07 -20.26
CA LEU A 155 3.79 -10.42 -19.83
C LEU A 155 2.67 -11.04 -20.66
N VAL A 156 1.60 -10.29 -20.96
CA VAL A 156 0.54 -10.78 -21.84
C VAL A 156 1.09 -11.12 -23.22
N LEU A 157 1.95 -10.27 -23.80
CA LEU A 157 2.58 -10.54 -25.08
C LEU A 157 3.39 -11.84 -25.03
N ILE A 158 4.31 -11.96 -24.08
CA ILE A 158 5.18 -13.14 -23.93
C ILE A 158 4.33 -14.41 -23.77
N VAL A 159 3.38 -14.40 -22.83
CA VAL A 159 2.55 -15.56 -22.54
C VAL A 159 1.67 -15.92 -23.73
N SER A 160 1.11 -14.93 -24.45
CA SER A 160 0.28 -15.21 -25.63
C SER A 160 1.08 -15.92 -26.73
N TRP A 161 2.34 -15.54 -26.94
CA TRP A 161 3.22 -16.20 -27.90
C TRP A 161 3.62 -17.61 -27.46
N LEU A 162 3.96 -17.80 -26.17
CA LEU A 162 4.35 -19.11 -25.63
C LEU A 162 3.21 -20.14 -25.71
N PHE A 163 1.96 -19.69 -25.52
CA PHE A 163 0.79 -20.57 -25.48
C PHE A 163 -0.05 -20.53 -26.77
N VAL A 164 0.45 -19.92 -27.85
CA VAL A 164 -0.30 -19.74 -29.11
C VAL A 164 -0.77 -21.06 -29.75
N ARG A 165 -0.03 -22.16 -29.51
CA ARG A 165 -0.33 -23.50 -30.04
C ARG A 165 -1.17 -24.36 -29.08
N GLN A 166 -1.51 -23.86 -27.90
CA GLN A 166 -2.24 -24.61 -26.87
C GLN A 166 -3.75 -24.38 -26.99
N THR A 167 -4.54 -25.38 -26.59
CA THR A 167 -6.00 -25.24 -26.59
C THR A 167 -6.46 -24.29 -25.48
N PRO A 168 -7.58 -23.57 -25.65
CA PRO A 168 -8.08 -22.66 -24.62
C PRO A 168 -8.31 -23.34 -23.26
N PHE A 169 -8.72 -24.61 -23.26
CA PHE A 169 -8.92 -25.40 -22.04
C PHE A 169 -7.62 -25.71 -21.30
N ALA A 170 -6.55 -26.08 -22.04
CA ALA A 170 -5.24 -26.32 -21.45
C ALA A 170 -4.67 -25.02 -20.85
N VAL A 171 -4.79 -23.91 -21.57
CA VAL A 171 -4.38 -22.58 -21.10
C VAL A 171 -5.12 -22.22 -19.81
N ASP A 172 -6.45 -22.31 -19.77
CA ASP A 172 -7.23 -21.98 -18.56
C ASP A 172 -6.77 -22.83 -17.37
N SER A 173 -6.64 -24.15 -17.55
CA SER A 173 -6.24 -25.08 -16.48
C SER A 173 -4.84 -24.75 -15.92
N THR A 174 -3.86 -24.48 -16.79
CA THR A 174 -2.50 -24.10 -16.36
C THR A 174 -2.51 -22.76 -15.63
N PHE A 175 -3.19 -21.75 -16.16
CA PHE A 175 -3.17 -20.41 -15.58
C PHE A 175 -3.97 -20.29 -14.29
N ARG A 176 -4.91 -21.20 -13.99
CA ARG A 176 -5.51 -21.27 -12.65
C ARG A 176 -4.46 -21.58 -11.57
N VAL A 177 -3.54 -22.50 -11.85
CA VAL A 177 -2.45 -22.86 -10.92
C VAL A 177 -1.40 -21.75 -10.88
N LEU A 178 -1.00 -21.22 -12.03
CA LEU A 178 -0.02 -20.13 -12.05
C LEU A 178 -0.55 -18.86 -11.39
N GLN A 179 -1.82 -18.52 -11.57
CA GLN A 179 -2.44 -17.37 -10.91
C GLN A 179 -2.43 -17.51 -9.39
N PHE A 180 -2.64 -18.72 -8.88
CA PHE A 180 -2.52 -18.98 -7.45
C PHE A 180 -1.13 -18.63 -6.91
N VAL A 181 -0.08 -18.97 -7.66
CA VAL A 181 1.31 -18.60 -7.31
C VAL A 181 1.53 -17.09 -7.42
N SER A 182 1.09 -16.45 -8.50
CA SER A 182 1.28 -14.99 -8.67
C SER A 182 0.54 -14.18 -7.62
N ALA A 183 -0.67 -14.59 -7.22
CA ALA A 183 -1.41 -13.94 -6.14
C ALA A 183 -0.68 -14.07 -4.79
N SER A 184 -0.01 -15.21 -4.55
CA SER A 184 0.84 -15.42 -3.38
C SER A 184 2.03 -14.47 -3.37
N LEU A 185 2.73 -14.36 -4.51
CA LEU A 185 3.86 -13.43 -4.67
C LEU A 185 3.42 -11.98 -4.52
N TYR A 186 2.29 -11.60 -5.11
CA TYR A 186 1.77 -10.24 -4.97
C TYR A 186 1.43 -9.92 -3.51
N SER A 187 0.78 -10.85 -2.79
CA SER A 187 0.50 -10.70 -1.36
C SER A 187 1.79 -10.58 -0.53
N LEU A 188 2.81 -11.38 -0.85
CA LEU A 188 4.12 -11.28 -0.20
C LEU A 188 4.74 -9.89 -0.40
N GLY A 189 4.68 -9.37 -1.63
CA GLY A 189 5.20 -8.04 -1.97
C GLY A 189 4.42 -6.91 -1.30
N HIS A 190 3.10 -7.08 -1.16
CA HIS A 190 2.24 -6.19 -0.41
C HIS A 190 2.66 -6.12 1.06
N GLY A 191 2.70 -7.25 1.79
CA GLY A 191 3.19 -7.30 3.17
C GLY A 191 4.64 -6.81 3.33
N GLY A 192 5.47 -7.03 2.31
CA GLY A 192 6.86 -6.59 2.28
C GLY A 192 7.04 -5.07 2.15
N ASN A 193 6.18 -4.39 1.39
CA ASN A 193 6.28 -2.94 1.19
C ASN A 193 5.43 -2.15 2.20
N ASP A 194 4.22 -2.61 2.47
CA ASP A 194 3.19 -1.82 3.16
C ASP A 194 3.33 -1.84 4.67
N ALA A 195 3.56 -3.02 5.26
CA ALA A 195 3.77 -3.14 6.70
C ALA A 195 4.98 -2.30 7.15
N GLN A 196 6.02 -2.22 6.31
CA GLN A 196 7.22 -1.44 6.58
C GLN A 196 6.95 0.06 6.74
N LYS A 197 5.88 0.59 6.13
CA LYS A 197 5.55 2.01 6.25
C LYS A 197 5.17 2.34 7.69
N THR A 198 4.31 1.51 8.29
CA THR A 198 3.95 1.63 9.71
C THR A 198 5.15 1.34 10.62
N MET A 199 5.97 0.34 10.28
CA MET A 199 7.21 0.06 11.02
C MET A 199 8.13 1.28 11.08
N GLY A 200 8.29 2.01 9.96
CA GLY A 200 9.08 3.24 9.90
C GLY A 200 8.55 4.33 10.82
N ILE A 201 7.23 4.53 10.86
CA ILE A 201 6.60 5.52 11.75
C ILE A 201 6.81 5.16 13.22
N ILE A 202 6.57 3.91 13.60
CA ILE A 202 6.75 3.45 14.98
C ILE A 202 8.23 3.53 15.37
N ALA A 203 9.15 3.15 14.48
CA ALA A 203 10.59 3.24 14.74
C ALA A 203 11.05 4.68 14.95
N VAL A 204 10.58 5.64 14.14
CA VAL A 204 10.89 7.07 14.36
C VAL A 204 10.30 7.59 15.65
N LEU A 205 9.06 7.20 15.98
CA LEU A 205 8.46 7.56 17.26
C LEU A 205 9.34 7.10 18.42
N LEU A 206 9.72 5.82 18.44
CA LEU A 206 10.58 5.26 19.49
C LEU A 206 11.97 5.92 19.52
N PHE A 207 12.53 6.22 18.35
CA PHE A 207 13.81 6.93 18.22
C PHE A 207 13.74 8.34 18.81
N SER A 208 12.72 9.12 18.41
CA SER A 208 12.51 10.50 18.87
C SER A 208 12.27 10.60 20.38
N GLN A 209 11.75 9.53 20.98
CA GLN A 209 11.46 9.44 22.41
C GLN A 209 12.61 8.84 23.22
N GLY A 210 13.74 8.51 22.60
CA GLY A 210 14.93 7.95 23.27
C GLY A 210 14.76 6.51 23.75
N TYR A 211 13.73 5.79 23.28
CA TYR A 211 13.54 4.36 23.57
C TYR A 211 14.38 3.45 22.66
N LEU A 212 14.93 4.00 21.58
CA LEU A 212 15.99 3.37 20.80
C LEU A 212 17.34 3.92 21.23
N GLY A 213 18.41 3.15 21.00
CA GLY A 213 19.78 3.58 21.26
C GLY A 213 20.24 4.75 20.36
N SER A 214 21.55 4.97 20.29
CA SER A 214 22.15 6.04 19.47
C SER A 214 21.96 5.84 17.96
N GLU A 215 21.65 4.62 17.52
CA GLU A 215 21.46 4.27 16.12
C GLU A 215 20.00 3.94 15.83
N PHE A 216 19.50 4.45 14.70
CA PHE A 216 18.15 4.16 14.23
C PHE A 216 18.09 2.74 13.66
N TYR A 217 17.23 1.91 14.24
CA TYR A 217 16.88 0.58 13.72
C TYR A 217 15.39 0.30 13.96
N VAL A 218 14.85 -0.71 13.27
CA VAL A 218 13.48 -1.17 13.46
C VAL A 218 13.49 -2.42 14.35
N PRO A 219 12.91 -2.37 15.57
CA PRO A 219 12.89 -3.52 16.46
C PRO A 219 12.06 -4.68 15.90
N PHE A 220 12.47 -5.92 16.16
CA PHE A 220 11.78 -7.10 15.65
C PHE A 220 10.32 -7.20 16.12
N TRP A 221 10.00 -6.76 17.34
CA TRP A 221 8.62 -6.74 17.81
C TRP A 221 7.74 -5.77 16.99
N VAL A 222 8.29 -4.65 16.49
CA VAL A 222 7.59 -3.73 15.59
C VAL A 222 7.30 -4.43 14.27
N VAL A 223 8.27 -5.19 13.75
CA VAL A 223 8.10 -5.99 12.54
C VAL A 223 6.94 -6.97 12.69
N ILE A 224 6.95 -7.79 13.75
CA ILE A 224 5.92 -8.81 13.97
C ILE A 224 4.54 -8.19 14.23
N THR A 225 4.46 -7.10 14.99
CA THR A 225 3.17 -6.45 15.30
C THR A 225 2.56 -5.75 14.09
N CYS A 226 3.35 -5.08 13.25
CA CYS A 226 2.86 -4.49 11.99
C CYS A 226 2.42 -5.60 11.02
N GLN A 227 3.23 -6.65 10.84
CA GLN A 227 2.82 -7.77 9.98
C GLN A 227 1.56 -8.48 10.46
N ALA A 228 1.39 -8.62 11.78
CA ALA A 228 0.14 -9.13 12.34
C ALA A 228 -1.04 -8.17 12.08
N ALA A 229 -0.86 -6.87 12.27
CA ALA A 229 -1.90 -5.87 12.06
C ALA A 229 -2.38 -5.85 10.60
N ILE A 230 -1.48 -5.77 9.62
CA ILE A 230 -1.85 -5.77 8.20
C ILE A 230 -2.49 -7.11 7.78
N ALA A 231 -2.01 -8.24 8.29
CA ALA A 231 -2.59 -9.55 8.00
C ALA A 231 -4.01 -9.68 8.58
N LEU A 232 -4.20 -9.25 9.84
CA LEU A 232 -5.52 -9.19 10.46
C LEU A 232 -6.46 -8.25 9.69
N GLY A 233 -5.98 -7.08 9.27
CA GLY A 233 -6.75 -6.18 8.41
C GLY A 233 -7.21 -6.85 7.13
N THR A 234 -6.29 -7.57 6.48
CA THR A 234 -6.55 -8.34 5.25
C THR A 234 -7.66 -9.35 5.47
N LEU A 235 -7.70 -10.02 6.64
CA LEU A 235 -8.75 -10.99 6.99
C LEU A 235 -10.18 -10.42 7.00
N PHE A 236 -10.33 -9.11 7.23
CA PHE A 236 -11.64 -8.45 7.22
C PHE A 236 -12.14 -8.13 5.79
N GLY A 237 -11.29 -8.33 4.77
CA GLY A 237 -11.72 -8.64 3.41
C GLY A 237 -12.16 -7.48 2.52
N GLY A 238 -12.08 -6.22 2.96
CA GLY A 238 -12.10 -5.03 2.07
C GLY A 238 -13.19 -4.98 0.98
N TRP A 239 -14.33 -5.66 1.17
CA TRP A 239 -15.14 -6.17 0.06
C TRP A 239 -15.70 -5.10 -0.88
N ARG A 240 -15.95 -3.89 -0.36
CA ARG A 240 -16.41 -2.74 -1.14
C ARG A 240 -15.40 -2.38 -2.25
N ILE A 241 -14.11 -2.42 -1.94
CA ILE A 241 -13.02 -2.12 -2.87
C ILE A 241 -12.73 -3.33 -3.76
N VAL A 242 -12.72 -4.54 -3.20
CA VAL A 242 -12.57 -5.80 -3.97
C VAL A 242 -13.56 -5.84 -5.13
N HIS A 243 -14.82 -5.49 -4.88
CA HIS A 243 -15.87 -5.48 -5.89
C HIS A 243 -15.58 -4.45 -7.01
N THR A 244 -15.08 -3.26 -6.66
CA THR A 244 -14.72 -2.23 -7.63
C THR A 244 -13.51 -2.64 -8.48
N MET A 245 -12.45 -3.17 -7.86
CA MET A 245 -11.21 -3.56 -8.53
C MET A 245 -11.37 -4.81 -9.41
N GLY A 246 -12.10 -5.82 -8.96
CA GLY A 246 -12.14 -7.13 -9.61
C GLY A 246 -13.09 -7.25 -10.80
N SER A 247 -14.11 -6.38 -10.91
CA SER A 247 -15.17 -6.56 -11.90
C SER A 247 -15.52 -5.31 -12.71
N LYS A 248 -15.21 -4.10 -12.20
CA LYS A 248 -15.67 -2.87 -12.83
C LYS A 248 -14.66 -2.27 -13.82
N ILE A 249 -13.37 -2.54 -13.71
CA ILE A 249 -12.33 -1.95 -14.57
C ILE A 249 -12.21 -2.70 -15.91
N THR A 250 -12.00 -4.02 -15.84
CA THR A 250 -11.92 -4.93 -16.99
C THR A 250 -12.31 -6.33 -16.55
N LYS A 251 -12.84 -7.15 -17.47
CA LYS A 251 -13.16 -8.55 -17.19
C LYS A 251 -11.93 -9.41 -17.45
N LEU A 252 -11.42 -10.05 -16.40
CA LEU A 252 -10.20 -10.85 -16.43
C LEU A 252 -10.50 -12.35 -16.59
N ASN A 253 -9.63 -13.06 -17.31
CA ASN A 253 -9.50 -14.52 -17.24
C ASN A 253 -8.26 -14.92 -16.41
N PRO A 254 -8.05 -16.20 -16.07
CA PRO A 254 -6.92 -16.61 -15.22
C PRO A 254 -5.53 -16.21 -15.75
N MET A 255 -5.30 -16.32 -17.06
CA MET A 255 -4.05 -15.92 -17.71
C MET A 255 -3.78 -14.42 -17.55
N GLN A 256 -4.82 -13.61 -17.73
CA GLN A 256 -4.78 -12.16 -17.53
C GLN A 256 -4.56 -11.79 -16.06
N GLY A 257 -5.23 -12.49 -15.14
CA GLY A 257 -5.02 -12.33 -13.69
C GLY A 257 -3.57 -12.62 -13.32
N PHE A 258 -3.02 -13.73 -13.81
CA PHE A 258 -1.61 -14.09 -13.63
C PHE A 258 -0.66 -13.00 -14.13
N CYS A 259 -0.89 -12.47 -15.34
CA CYS A 259 -0.03 -11.42 -15.90
C CYS A 259 -0.09 -10.12 -15.08
N ALA A 260 -1.29 -9.72 -14.62
CA ALA A 260 -1.47 -8.52 -13.81
C ALA A 260 -0.80 -8.66 -12.43
N GLU A 261 -1.04 -9.77 -11.73
CA GLU A 261 -0.46 -10.05 -10.42
C GLU A 261 1.07 -10.21 -10.50
N THR A 262 1.59 -10.89 -11.52
CA THR A 262 3.03 -11.06 -11.72
C THR A 262 3.72 -9.74 -12.03
N GLY A 263 3.16 -8.94 -12.95
CA GLY A 263 3.70 -7.61 -13.25
C GLY A 263 3.66 -6.67 -12.03
N GLY A 264 2.58 -6.76 -11.25
CA GLY A 264 2.47 -6.08 -9.97
C GLY A 264 3.52 -6.55 -8.96
N ALA A 265 3.69 -7.86 -8.78
CA ALA A 265 4.63 -8.45 -7.83
C ALA A 265 6.08 -8.07 -8.19
N ILE A 266 6.47 -8.15 -9.46
CA ILE A 266 7.80 -7.72 -9.94
C ILE A 266 8.03 -6.24 -9.57
N THR A 267 7.05 -5.38 -9.81
CA THR A 267 7.14 -3.95 -9.47
C THR A 267 7.32 -3.75 -7.97
N LEU A 268 6.52 -4.44 -7.14
CA LEU A 268 6.60 -4.34 -5.69
C LEU A 268 7.91 -4.88 -5.14
N PHE A 269 8.41 -6.01 -5.65
CA PHE A 269 9.66 -6.60 -5.18
C PHE A 269 10.84 -5.71 -5.52
N GLY A 270 10.87 -5.17 -6.75
CA GLY A 270 11.89 -4.21 -7.17
C GLY A 270 11.86 -2.95 -6.32
N ALA A 271 10.68 -2.39 -6.06
CA ALA A 271 10.53 -1.20 -5.21
C ALA A 271 10.96 -1.46 -3.77
N THR A 272 10.52 -2.58 -3.17
CA THR A 272 10.90 -2.97 -1.81
C THR A 272 12.40 -3.22 -1.67
N TRP A 273 13.03 -3.84 -2.68
CA TRP A 273 14.49 -4.05 -2.69
C TRP A 273 15.27 -2.74 -2.77
N LEU A 274 14.76 -1.76 -3.54
CA LEU A 274 15.31 -0.41 -3.61
C LEU A 274 14.95 0.46 -2.39
N GLY A 275 14.18 -0.05 -1.43
CA GLY A 275 13.69 0.70 -0.27
C GLY A 275 12.66 1.78 -0.60
N ILE A 276 12.06 1.74 -1.79
CA ILE A 276 11.15 2.79 -2.25
C ILE A 276 9.72 2.47 -1.78
N PRO A 277 9.08 3.33 -0.96
CA PRO A 277 7.68 3.17 -0.61
C PRO A 277 6.82 3.46 -1.85
N VAL A 278 6.10 2.44 -2.32
CA VAL A 278 5.23 2.54 -3.50
C VAL A 278 3.77 2.33 -3.13
N SER A 279 2.88 2.67 -4.07
CA SER A 279 1.47 2.36 -3.97
C SER A 279 1.17 0.99 -4.61
N THR A 280 0.76 0.02 -3.79
CA THR A 280 0.33 -1.29 -4.25
C THR A 280 -0.96 -1.18 -5.07
N THR A 281 -1.92 -0.38 -4.60
CA THR A 281 -3.18 -0.07 -5.25
C THR A 281 -2.98 0.48 -6.66
N HIS A 282 -2.08 1.47 -6.82
CA HIS A 282 -1.80 2.04 -8.15
C HIS A 282 -1.11 1.01 -9.06
N THR A 283 -0.14 0.29 -8.51
CA THR A 283 0.64 -0.71 -9.26
C THR A 283 -0.27 -1.78 -9.86
N ILE A 284 -1.15 -2.39 -9.07
CA ILE A 284 -2.06 -3.43 -9.56
C ILE A 284 -3.16 -2.84 -10.45
N THR A 285 -3.66 -1.64 -10.14
CA THR A 285 -4.65 -0.98 -11.01
C THR A 285 -4.06 -0.71 -12.39
N GLY A 286 -2.83 -0.20 -12.46
CA GLY A 286 -2.08 -0.03 -13.70
C GLY A 286 -1.88 -1.34 -14.44
N ALA A 287 -1.48 -2.40 -13.73
CA ALA A 287 -1.33 -3.73 -14.31
C ALA A 287 -2.65 -4.29 -14.87
N ILE A 288 -3.76 -4.17 -14.15
CA ILE A 288 -5.10 -4.58 -14.59
C ILE A 288 -5.52 -3.81 -15.86
N ILE A 289 -5.31 -2.50 -15.89
CA ILE A 289 -5.58 -1.66 -17.07
C ILE A 289 -4.69 -2.07 -18.25
N GLY A 290 -3.42 -2.39 -18.00
CA GLY A 290 -2.45 -2.88 -19.00
C GLY A 290 -2.92 -4.18 -19.65
N VAL A 291 -3.26 -5.17 -18.82
CA VAL A 291 -3.78 -6.46 -19.32
C VAL A 291 -5.10 -6.29 -20.09
N GLY A 292 -5.99 -5.41 -19.63
CA GLY A 292 -7.22 -5.08 -20.35
C GLY A 292 -6.94 -4.49 -21.74
N SER A 293 -5.99 -3.54 -21.80
CA SER A 293 -5.57 -2.86 -23.03
C SER A 293 -4.91 -3.81 -24.03
N ALA A 294 -4.17 -4.81 -23.54
CA ALA A 294 -3.52 -5.84 -24.36
C ALA A 294 -4.50 -6.60 -25.25
N ARG A 295 -5.73 -6.82 -24.77
CA ARG A 295 -6.77 -7.51 -25.52
C ARG A 295 -7.39 -6.57 -26.54
N ARG A 296 -7.98 -5.47 -26.04
CA ARG A 296 -8.61 -4.39 -26.81
C ARG A 296 -8.67 -3.15 -25.93
N VAL A 297 -8.31 -1.99 -26.46
CA VAL A 297 -8.40 -0.71 -25.72
C VAL A 297 -9.83 -0.43 -25.22
N SER A 298 -10.85 -0.86 -25.97
CA SER A 298 -12.27 -0.73 -25.57
C SER A 298 -12.73 -1.69 -24.47
N ALA A 299 -11.92 -2.68 -24.08
CA ALA A 299 -12.24 -3.58 -22.99
C ALA A 299 -12.08 -2.91 -21.60
N VAL A 300 -11.32 -1.81 -21.54
CA VAL A 300 -11.11 -1.03 -20.31
C VAL A 300 -12.21 0.02 -20.18
N ARG A 301 -12.81 0.12 -18.99
CA ARG A 301 -13.75 1.21 -18.68
C ARG A 301 -13.02 2.50 -18.33
N TRP A 302 -12.60 3.25 -19.35
CA TRP A 302 -11.80 4.47 -19.20
C TRP A 302 -12.41 5.55 -18.30
N GLY A 303 -13.74 5.70 -18.28
CA GLY A 303 -14.40 6.62 -17.35
C GLY A 303 -14.16 6.26 -15.87
N LEU A 304 -14.17 4.97 -15.55
CA LEU A 304 -13.84 4.51 -14.19
C LEU A 304 -12.36 4.66 -13.89
N ALA A 305 -11.48 4.31 -14.84
CA ALA A 305 -10.04 4.49 -14.69
C ALA A 305 -9.69 5.98 -14.44
N GLY A 306 -10.31 6.90 -15.17
CA GLY A 306 -10.16 8.35 -14.96
C GLY A 306 -10.63 8.80 -13.57
N ASN A 307 -11.79 8.33 -13.10
CA ASN A 307 -12.28 8.63 -11.75
C ASN A 307 -11.33 8.12 -10.66
N ILE A 308 -10.71 6.96 -10.86
CA ILE A 308 -9.71 6.40 -9.95
C ILE A 308 -8.46 7.30 -9.91
N VAL A 309 -7.95 7.73 -11.06
CA VAL A 309 -6.79 8.65 -11.13
C VAL A 309 -7.10 9.99 -10.46
N ILE A 310 -8.31 10.54 -10.65
CA ILE A 310 -8.73 11.76 -9.97
C ILE A 310 -8.73 11.56 -8.45
N ALA A 311 -9.26 10.44 -7.96
CA ALA A 311 -9.23 10.11 -6.54
C ALA A 311 -7.79 10.05 -6.00
N TRP A 312 -6.84 9.49 -6.77
CA TRP A 312 -5.44 9.41 -6.38
C TRP A 312 -4.78 10.78 -6.22
N VAL A 313 -5.11 11.73 -7.11
CA VAL A 313 -4.62 13.11 -7.03
C VAL A 313 -5.21 13.83 -5.81
N ILE A 314 -6.48 13.58 -5.48
CA ILE A 314 -7.17 14.19 -4.33
C ILE A 314 -6.69 13.61 -2.99
N THR A 315 -6.29 12.34 -2.95
CA THR A 315 -5.92 11.64 -1.71
C THR A 315 -4.85 12.36 -0.90
N MET A 316 -3.76 12.80 -1.54
CA MET A 316 -2.64 13.41 -0.83
C MET A 316 -3.02 14.80 -0.24
N PRO A 317 -3.61 15.74 -1.01
CA PRO A 317 -4.12 16.99 -0.44
C PRO A 317 -5.19 16.81 0.64
N ALA A 318 -6.12 15.87 0.46
CA ALA A 318 -7.19 15.64 1.42
C ALA A 318 -6.63 15.10 2.76
N ALA A 319 -5.75 14.09 2.70
CA ALA A 319 -5.09 13.56 3.89
C ALA A 319 -4.21 14.61 4.58
N ALA A 320 -3.49 15.44 3.79
CA ALA A 320 -2.70 16.55 4.32
C ALA A 320 -3.56 17.60 5.04
N GLY A 321 -4.71 17.96 4.46
CA GLY A 321 -5.66 18.88 5.09
C GLY A 321 -6.22 18.35 6.41
N ILE A 322 -6.62 17.08 6.44
CA ILE A 322 -7.12 16.43 7.66
C ILE A 322 -6.01 16.33 8.73
N ALA A 323 -4.77 16.02 8.32
CA ALA A 323 -3.64 15.98 9.23
C ALA A 323 -3.32 17.35 9.82
N ALA A 324 -3.31 18.41 9.00
CA ALA A 324 -3.11 19.77 9.50
C ALA A 324 -4.19 20.18 10.51
N LEU A 325 -5.46 19.89 10.23
CA LEU A 325 -6.56 20.14 11.16
C LEU A 325 -6.40 19.34 12.46
N SER A 326 -6.01 18.07 12.35
CA SER A 326 -5.79 17.19 13.50
C SER A 326 -4.60 17.65 14.35
N TYR A 327 -3.56 18.19 13.72
CA TYR A 327 -2.40 18.77 14.41
C TYR A 327 -2.81 19.99 15.25
N TYR A 328 -3.55 20.94 14.66
CA TYR A 328 -4.03 22.12 15.39
C TYR A 328 -5.02 21.74 16.50
N ALA A 329 -5.92 20.79 16.23
CA ALA A 329 -6.87 20.31 17.23
C ALA A 329 -6.16 19.65 18.42
N ALA A 330 -5.16 18.80 18.17
CA ALA A 330 -4.37 18.17 19.24
C ALA A 330 -3.62 19.21 20.08
N GLY A 331 -3.13 20.29 19.45
CA GLY A 331 -2.44 21.38 20.15
C GLY A 331 -3.34 22.20 21.08
N LEU A 332 -4.66 22.12 20.93
CA LEU A 332 -5.61 22.74 21.88
C LEU A 332 -5.72 21.98 23.21
N PHE A 333 -5.29 20.71 23.24
CA PHE A 333 -5.44 19.84 24.39
C PHE A 333 -4.14 19.60 25.19
N GLY A 334 -3.02 20.20 24.75
CA GLY A 334 -1.73 20.20 25.48
C GLY A 334 -0.83 19.02 25.15
#